data_AF-K0P700-F1
#
_entry.id   AF-K0P700-F1
#
_cell.length_a   1.000
_cell.length_b   1.000
_cell.length_c   1.000
_cell.angle_alpha   90.00
_cell.angle_beta   90.00
_cell.angle_gamma   90.00
#
_symmetry.space_group_name_H-M   'P 1'
#
loop_
_entity.id
_entity.type
_entity.pdbx_description
1 polymer ?
#
loop_
_entity_poly.entity_id
_entity_poly.type
_entity_poly.pdbx_seq_one_letter_code
_entity_poly.pdbx_strand_id
1 'polypeptide(L)'
;MVVDKSGSNKAALDALNIELDQGHKIQIFQNKYLNNRVEQDHRFIKKRIKPMLGFKHFHSANITITGIENIRIIQKGQLIGSKKQVSTFENFAKLMAA
;
A
#
# COMPACT_ATOMS: atom_id res chain seq x y z
N MET A 1 1.82 13.05 8.01
CA MET A 1 1.15 11.76 7.76
C MET A 1 -0.30 11.98 7.35
N VAL A 2 -0.73 11.35 6.26
CA VAL A 2 -2.13 11.32 5.82
C VAL A 2 -2.74 10.05 6.40
N VAL A 3 -3.83 10.18 7.13
CA VAL A 3 -4.48 9.07 7.84
C VAL A 3 -5.94 9.05 7.43
N ASP A 4 -6.55 7.86 7.42
CA ASP A 4 -7.99 7.78 7.21
C ASP A 4 -8.73 8.63 8.26
N LYS A 5 -9.97 9.02 7.97
CA LYS A 5 -10.76 9.88 8.86
C LYS A 5 -11.21 9.18 10.15
N SER A 6 -10.62 8.04 10.53
CA SER A 6 -10.99 7.37 11.78
C SER A 6 -10.55 8.20 12.99
N GLY A 7 -11.44 8.33 13.96
CA GLY A 7 -11.15 9.03 15.22
C GLY A 7 -10.05 8.33 16.03
N SER A 8 -9.98 6.99 15.94
CA SER A 8 -8.97 6.17 16.61
C SER A 8 -7.55 6.46 16.14
N ASN A 9 -7.32 6.64 14.83
CA ASN A 9 -5.99 6.91 14.30
C ASN A 9 -5.50 8.30 14.71
N LYS A 10 -6.39 9.29 14.74
CA LYS A 10 -6.08 10.62 15.26
C LYS A 10 -5.69 10.55 16.75
N ALA A 11 -6.51 9.89 17.57
CA ALA A 11 -6.25 9.76 19.00
C ALA A 11 -4.92 9.07 19.30
N ALA A 12 -4.59 8.00 18.56
CA ALA A 12 -3.32 7.29 18.71
C ALA A 12 -2.12 8.18 18.33
N LEU A 13 -2.21 8.94 17.24
CA LEU A 13 -1.14 9.85 16.82
C LEU A 13 -0.99 11.06 17.74
N ASP A 14 -2.10 11.59 18.26
CA ASP A 14 -2.09 12.67 19.24
C ASP A 14 -1.42 12.19 20.55
N ALA A 15 -1.73 10.97 21.00
CA ALA A 15 -1.07 10.36 22.16
C ALA A 15 0.44 10.18 21.94
N LEU A 16 0.84 9.66 20.77
CA LEU A 16 2.26 9.52 20.42
C LEU A 16 2.98 10.88 20.38
N ASN A 17 2.32 11.93 19.88
CA ASN A 17 2.88 13.27 19.81
C ASN A 17 3.05 13.96 21.18
N ILE A 18 2.45 13.43 22.25
CA ILE A 18 2.68 13.91 23.63
C ILE A 18 4.08 13.49 24.11
N GLU A 19 4.50 12.27 23.75
CA GLU A 19 5.77 11.68 24.18
C GLU A 19 6.97 12.13 23.31
N LEU A 20 6.70 12.74 22.15
CA LEU A 20 7.72 13.16 21.19
C LEU A 20 8.16 14.62 21.38
N ASP A 21 9.47 14.85 21.28
CA ASP A 21 10.05 16.19 21.21
C ASP A 21 9.51 16.98 20.02
N GLN A 22 9.49 18.31 20.11
CA GLN A 22 8.92 19.18 19.07
C GLN A 22 9.45 18.92 17.66
N GLY A 23 10.74 18.57 17.51
CA GLY A 23 11.36 18.24 16.22
C GLY A 23 10.92 16.90 15.62
N HIS A 24 10.33 16.01 16.42
CA HIS A 24 9.93 14.65 16.02
C HIS A 24 8.42 14.47 15.93
N LYS A 25 7.64 15.51 16.24
CA LYS A 25 6.18 15.44 16.19
C LYS A 25 5.70 15.13 14.78
N ILE A 26 4.78 14.17 14.70
CA ILE A 26 4.15 13.74 13.46
C ILE A 26 3.04 14.73 13.11
N GLN A 27 3.23 15.50 12.06
CA GLN A 27 2.19 16.39 11.55
C GLN A 27 1.07 15.57 10.90
N ILE A 28 -0.17 15.73 11.39
CA ILE A 28 -1.34 15.00 10.88
C ILE A 28 -2.07 15.86 9.85
N PHE A 29 -2.24 15.37 8.62
CA PHE A 29 -2.98 16.06 7.58
C PHE A 29 -4.38 15.46 7.40
N GLN A 30 -5.41 16.16 7.83
CA GLN A 30 -6.82 15.77 7.61
C GLN A 30 -7.38 16.38 6.33
N ASN A 31 -6.71 16.16 5.20
CA ASN A 31 -7.16 16.69 3.91
C ASN A 31 -7.94 15.62 3.13
N LYS A 32 -9.21 15.91 2.81
CA LYS A 32 -10.10 15.02 2.04
C LYS A 32 -9.49 14.59 0.69
N TYR A 33 -8.80 15.50 0.00
CA TYR A 33 -8.17 15.21 -1.28
C TYR A 33 -7.03 14.20 -1.13
N LEU A 34 -6.16 14.38 -0.12
CA LEU A 34 -5.06 13.45 0.15
C LEU A 34 -5.59 12.07 0.56
N ASN A 35 -6.65 12.02 1.38
CA ASN A 35 -7.29 10.76 1.75
C ASN A 35 -7.87 10.03 0.53
N ASN A 36 -8.57 10.76 -0.35
CA ASN A 36 -9.12 10.18 -1.57
C ASN A 36 -8.03 9.55 -2.46
N ARG A 37 -6.84 10.17 -2.54
CA ARG A 37 -5.71 9.64 -3.32
C ARG A 37 -5.17 8.34 -2.73
N VAL A 38 -4.99 8.27 -1.42
CA VAL A 38 -4.55 7.04 -0.73
C VAL A 38 -5.61 5.94 -0.85
N GLU A 39 -6.88 6.27 -0.63
CA GLU A 39 -7.99 5.32 -0.77
C GLU A 39 -8.13 4.79 -2.20
N GLN A 40 -7.88 5.63 -3.21
CA GLN A 40 -7.90 5.24 -4.60
C GLN A 40 -6.77 4.27 -4.93
N ASP A 41 -5.58 4.45 -4.35
CA ASP A 41 -4.45 3.57 -4.58
C ASP A 41 -4.72 2.13 -4.11
N HIS A 42 -5.27 2.01 -2.89
CA HIS A 42 -5.63 0.71 -2.28
C HIS A 42 -6.92 0.10 -2.84
N ARG A 43 -7.73 0.85 -3.60
CA ARG A 43 -9.06 0.41 -4.10
C ARG A 43 -8.97 -0.87 -4.93
N PHE A 44 -7.91 -1.02 -5.73
CA PHE A 44 -7.72 -2.19 -6.57
C PHE A 44 -7.51 -3.46 -5.75
N ILE A 45 -6.63 -3.38 -4.73
CA ILE A 45 -6.33 -4.49 -3.82
C ILE A 45 -7.60 -4.86 -3.04
N LYS A 46 -8.30 -3.87 -2.47
CA LYS A 46 -9.58 -4.09 -1.78
C LYS A 46 -10.64 -4.74 -2.67
N LYS A 47 -10.74 -4.35 -3.95
CA LYS A 47 -11.68 -4.95 -4.91
C LYS A 47 -11.40 -6.43 -5.15
N ARG A 48 -10.12 -6.83 -5.21
CA ARG A 48 -9.71 -8.24 -5.39
C ARG A 48 -9.91 -9.09 -4.13
N ILE A 49 -9.67 -8.52 -2.95
CA ILE A 49 -9.80 -9.23 -1.67
C ILE A 49 -11.25 -9.33 -1.19
N LYS A 50 -12.11 -8.36 -1.51
CA LYS A 50 -13.52 -8.36 -1.06
C LYS A 50 -14.28 -9.69 -1.28
N PRO A 51 -14.21 -10.35 -2.45
CA PRO A 51 -14.85 -11.66 -2.65
C PRO A 51 -14.17 -12.81 -1.89
N MET A 52 -12.93 -12.66 -1.42
CA MET A 52 -12.18 -13.68 -0.67
C MET A 52 -12.53 -13.72 0.83
N LEU A 53 -13.45 -12.85 1.29
CA LEU A 53 -13.82 -12.68 2.71
C LEU A 53 -12.65 -12.28 3.64
N GLY A 54 -11.57 -11.73 3.06
CA GLY A 54 -10.38 -11.33 3.80
C GLY A 54 -9.39 -12.47 4.03
N PHE A 55 -8.30 -12.17 4.75
CA PHE A 55 -7.25 -13.14 5.06
C PHE A 55 -7.33 -13.58 6.51
N LYS A 56 -7.16 -14.88 6.76
CA LYS A 56 -7.12 -15.45 8.12
C LYS A 56 -5.75 -15.32 8.80
N HIS A 57 -4.68 -15.14 8.02
CA HIS A 57 -3.31 -15.07 8.52
C HIS A 57 -2.51 -13.99 7.78
N PHE A 58 -1.67 -13.26 8.52
CA PHE A 58 -0.81 -12.20 7.97
C PHE A 58 0.18 -12.71 6.93
N HIS A 59 0.77 -13.89 7.14
CA HIS A 59 1.71 -14.48 6.18
C HIS A 59 1.04 -14.73 4.82
N SER A 60 -0.13 -15.34 4.82
CA SER A 60 -0.92 -15.58 3.59
C SER A 60 -1.39 -14.28 2.95
N ALA A 61 -1.77 -13.28 3.76
CA ALA A 61 -2.14 -11.96 3.29
C ALA A 61 -0.97 -11.30 2.54
N ASN A 62 0.23 -11.34 3.14
CA ASN A 62 1.43 -10.75 2.58
C ASN A 62 1.74 -11.35 1.20
N ILE A 63 1.87 -12.68 1.12
CA ILE A 63 2.15 -13.39 -0.15
C ILE A 63 1.12 -13.04 -1.22
N THR A 64 -0.17 -13.04 -0.88
CA THR A 64 -1.24 -12.78 -1.84
C THR A 64 -1.22 -11.33 -2.33
N ILE A 65 -1.04 -10.37 -1.42
CA ILE A 65 -0.99 -8.94 -1.75
C ILE A 65 0.24 -8.68 -2.63
N THR A 66 1.42 -9.20 -2.28
CA THR A 66 2.64 -9.06 -3.08
C THR A 66 2.45 -9.63 -4.49
N GLY A 67 1.81 -10.80 -4.63
CA GLY A 67 1.50 -11.35 -5.95
C GLY A 67 0.59 -10.44 -6.80
N ILE A 68 -0.45 -9.87 -6.18
CA ILE A 68 -1.36 -8.92 -6.84
C ILE A 68 -0.61 -7.64 -7.26
N GLU A 69 0.29 -7.14 -6.42
CA GLU A 69 1.11 -5.95 -6.69
C GLU A 69 2.11 -6.21 -7.82
N ASN A 70 2.79 -7.35 -7.81
CA ASN A 70 3.73 -7.76 -8.86
C ASN A 70 3.06 -7.79 -10.24
N ILE A 71 1.88 -8.42 -10.34
CA ILE A 71 1.10 -8.41 -11.59
C ILE A 71 0.76 -6.98 -12.03
N ARG A 72 0.40 -6.10 -11.08
CA ARG A 72 0.06 -4.71 -11.36
C ARG A 72 1.27 -3.89 -11.83
N ILE A 73 2.45 -4.12 -11.27
CA ILE A 73 3.72 -3.52 -11.69
C ILE A 73 4.03 -3.90 -13.14
N ILE A 74 3.86 -5.18 -13.49
CA ILE A 74 4.04 -5.69 -14.86
C ILE A 74 3.04 -5.03 -15.81
N GLN A 75 1.75 -5.01 -15.46
CA GLN A 75 0.69 -4.40 -16.29
C GLN A 75 0.91 -2.91 -16.54
N LYS A 76 1.52 -2.18 -15.59
CA LYS A 76 1.84 -0.76 -15.73
C LYS A 76 3.19 -0.51 -16.42
N GLY A 77 3.99 -1.55 -16.69
CA GLY A 77 5.34 -1.39 -17.23
C GLY A 77 6.30 -0.63 -16.29
N GLN A 78 6.08 -0.72 -14.97
CA GLN A 78 6.82 0.04 -13.95
C GLN A 78 8.12 -0.64 -13.50
N LEU A 79 8.63 -1.61 -14.27
CA LEU A 79 9.87 -2.31 -13.95
C LEU A 79 11.08 -1.47 -14.35
N ILE A 80 11.85 -1.03 -13.37
CA ILE A 80 13.10 -0.29 -13.59
C ILE A 80 14.07 -1.22 -14.33
N GLY A 81 14.52 -0.79 -15.52
CA GLY A 81 15.44 -1.57 -16.36
C GLY A 81 14.79 -2.64 -17.24
N SER A 82 13.44 -2.72 -17.32
CA SER A 82 12.79 -3.57 -18.32
C SER A 82 12.91 -2.92 -19.70
N LYS A 83 13.57 -3.60 -20.66
CA LYS A 83 13.53 -3.20 -22.08
C LYS A 83 12.10 -3.40 -22.59
N LYS A 84 11.67 -2.56 -23.54
CA LYS A 84 10.32 -2.62 -24.18
C LYS A 84 9.95 -4.00 -24.78
N GLN A 85 10.91 -4.91 -24.91
CA GLN A 85 10.78 -6.24 -25.51
C GLN A 85 10.96 -7.41 -24.50
N VAL A 86 11.04 -7.14 -23.20
CA VAL A 86 11.14 -8.21 -22.18
C VAL A 86 9.79 -8.90 -22.04
N SER A 87 9.78 -10.24 -22.07
CA SER A 87 8.53 -11.00 -21.98
C SER A 87 7.86 -10.81 -20.61
N THR A 88 6.53 -10.94 -20.56
CA THR A 88 5.76 -10.88 -19.31
C THR A 88 6.28 -11.87 -18.26
N PHE A 89 6.78 -13.03 -18.69
CA PHE A 89 7.34 -14.06 -17.83
C PHE A 89 8.69 -13.65 -17.22
N GLU A 90 9.60 -13.06 -18.00
CA GLU A 90 10.88 -12.56 -17.48
C GLU A 90 10.69 -11.43 -16.46
N ASN A 91 9.71 -10.57 -16.71
CA ASN A 91 9.29 -9.52 -15.77
C ASN A 91 8.74 -10.10 -14.46
N PHE A 92 7.97 -11.18 -14.54
CA PHE A 92 7.49 -11.92 -13.37
C PHE A 92 8.64 -12.59 -12.60
N ALA A 93 9.55 -13.27 -13.29
CA ALA A 93 10.69 -13.93 -12.67
C ALA A 93 11.60 -12.94 -11.92
N LYS A 94 11.83 -11.74 -12.47
CA LYS A 94 12.61 -10.67 -11.80
C LYS A 94 11.98 -10.19 -10.49
N LEU A 95 10.64 -10.13 -10.42
CA LEU A 95 9.92 -9.71 -9.22
C LEU A 95 9.86 -10.78 -8.13
N MET A 96 10.00 -12.05 -8.50
CA MET A 96 10.01 -13.19 -7.57
C MET A 96 11.41 -13.53 -7.06
N ALA A 97 12.45 -13.04 -7.72
CA ALA A 97 13.86 -13.26 -7.37
C ALA A 97 14.43 -12.17 -6.43
N ALA A 98 13.62 -11.17 -6.07
CA ALA A 98 13.95 -10.10 -5.13
C ALA A 98 13.34 -10.39 -3.75
#